data_AF-A0A094MBX4-F1
#
_entry.id   AF-A0A094MBX4-F1
#
_cell.length_a   1.000
_cell.length_b   1.000
_cell.length_c   1.000
_cell.angle_alpha   90.00
_cell.angle_beta   90.00
_cell.angle_gamma   90.00
#
_symmetry.space_group_name_H-M   'P 1'
#
loop_
_entity.id
_entity.type
_entity.pdbx_description
1 polymer ?
#
loop_
_entity_poly.entity_id
_entity_poly.type
_entity_poly.pdbx_seq_one_letter_code
_entity_poly.pdbx_strand_id
1 'polypeptide(L)'
;MRQAAPVSVDVPLLSNQNVLMNIALIKQYHENMPMSKAEPIVLSALRKLDLERIAYKRNPDLNNEERFFAMLLRASMVQNALVIIDRPFKIIPHLQNIDYIFQALKNIEDFYLSCHIYDYEWMREKYEALSGEKRN
;
A
#
# COMPACT_ATOMS: atom_id res chain seq x y z
N MET A 1 20.49 3.76 4.06
CA MET A 1 19.75 3.92 5.34
C MET A 1 18.29 3.55 5.08
N ARG A 2 17.66 2.78 5.97
CA ARG A 2 16.22 2.42 5.83
C ARG A 2 15.37 3.65 6.13
N GLN A 3 14.26 3.81 5.43
CA GLN A 3 13.33 4.91 5.65
C GLN A 3 11.95 4.36 6.01
N ALA A 4 11.39 4.82 7.13
CA ALA A 4 10.05 4.43 7.55
C ALA A 4 9.01 5.04 6.59
N ALA A 5 8.12 4.21 6.09
CA ALA A 5 7.08 4.60 5.14
C ALA A 5 5.71 4.13 5.66
N PRO A 6 4.96 5.01 6.37
CA PRO A 6 3.71 4.63 6.99
C PRO A 6 2.55 4.52 5.99
N VAL A 7 1.67 3.56 6.23
CA VAL A 7 0.35 3.40 5.62
C VAL A 7 -0.67 3.48 6.74
N SER A 8 -1.26 4.66 6.94
CA SER A 8 -2.22 4.94 8.02
C SER A 8 -3.23 6.01 7.61
N VAL A 9 -4.37 6.06 8.31
CA VAL A 9 -5.38 7.12 8.13
C VAL A 9 -4.82 8.54 8.33
N ASP A 10 -3.76 8.67 9.13
CA ASP A 10 -3.11 9.95 9.46
C ASP A 10 -2.16 10.43 8.34
N VAL A 11 -1.85 9.57 7.38
CA VAL A 11 -1.00 9.88 6.22
C VAL A 11 -1.80 9.63 4.93
N PRO A 12 -2.86 10.43 4.66
CA PRO A 12 -3.77 10.18 3.54
C PRO A 12 -3.13 10.51 2.18
N LEU A 13 -3.81 10.11 1.10
CA LEU A 13 -3.52 10.59 -0.25
C LEU A 13 -3.85 12.09 -0.37
N LEU A 14 -3.07 12.81 -1.17
CA LEU A 14 -3.36 14.19 -1.54
C LEU A 14 -4.66 14.23 -2.36
N SER A 15 -5.65 14.97 -1.86
CA SER A 15 -7.02 14.97 -2.39
C SER A 15 -7.16 15.63 -3.76
N ASN A 16 -6.27 16.57 -4.09
CA ASN A 16 -6.23 17.27 -5.38
C ASN A 16 -5.47 16.50 -6.47
N GLN A 17 -4.88 15.34 -6.14
CA GLN A 17 -4.09 14.52 -7.06
C GLN A 17 -4.83 13.23 -7.41
N ASN A 18 -4.54 12.68 -8.61
CA ASN A 18 -4.94 11.33 -8.95
C ASN A 18 -4.01 10.30 -8.27
N VAL A 19 -4.36 9.01 -8.36
CA VAL A 19 -3.58 7.91 -7.76
C VAL A 19 -2.15 7.88 -8.28
N LEU A 20 -1.99 7.95 -9.60
CA LEU A 20 -0.70 7.85 -10.25
C LEU A 20 0.26 8.95 -9.79
N MET A 21 -0.21 10.19 -9.68
CA MET A 21 0.59 11.32 -9.18
C MET A 21 0.89 11.17 -7.68
N ASN A 22 -0.08 10.70 -6.88
CA ASN A 22 0.16 10.43 -5.46
C ASN A 22 1.30 9.45 -5.24
N ILE A 23 1.41 8.41 -6.07
CA ILE A 23 2.46 7.40 -5.97
C ILE A 23 3.78 7.92 -6.55
N ALA A 24 3.75 8.52 -7.75
CA ALA A 24 4.94 9.00 -8.45
C ALA A 24 5.68 10.10 -7.68
N LEU A 25 4.94 10.95 -6.97
CA LEU A 25 5.49 12.10 -6.22
C LEU A 25 6.65 11.72 -5.30
N ILE A 26 6.62 10.52 -4.71
CA ILE A 26 7.70 10.04 -3.83
C ILE A 26 9.02 9.91 -4.59
N LYS A 27 9.00 9.31 -5.79
CA LYS A 27 10.19 9.20 -6.66
C LYS A 27 10.62 10.57 -7.18
N GLN A 28 9.68 11.42 -7.55
CA GLN A 28 10.00 12.77 -8.04
C GLN A 28 10.68 13.61 -6.96
N TYR A 29 10.17 13.55 -5.72
CA TYR A 29 10.68 14.35 -4.61
C TYR A 29 12.02 13.84 -4.06
N HIS A 30 12.16 12.53 -3.85
CA HIS A 30 13.36 11.97 -3.22
C HIS A 30 14.50 11.65 -4.20
N GLU A 31 14.19 11.40 -5.47
CA GLU A 31 15.18 10.94 -6.47
C GLU A 31 15.31 11.91 -7.65
N ASN A 32 14.62 13.06 -7.63
CA ASN A 32 14.51 14.00 -8.77
C ASN A 32 14.08 13.28 -10.07
N MET A 33 13.32 12.19 -9.95
CA MET A 33 12.92 11.38 -11.09
C MET A 33 11.89 12.15 -11.93
N PRO A 34 12.09 12.32 -13.24
CA PRO A 34 11.10 12.97 -14.09
C PRO A 34 9.86 12.08 -14.23
N MET A 35 8.71 12.72 -14.44
CA MET A 35 7.41 12.03 -14.55
C MET A 35 7.41 10.92 -15.60
N SER A 36 8.05 11.16 -16.74
CA SER A 36 8.19 10.19 -17.83
C SER A 36 8.91 8.89 -17.45
N LYS A 37 9.70 8.90 -16.36
CA LYS A 37 10.35 7.71 -15.80
C LYS A 37 9.58 7.11 -14.63
N ALA A 38 8.95 7.94 -13.81
CA ALA A 38 8.18 7.49 -12.65
C ALA A 38 6.88 6.79 -13.07
N GLU A 39 6.19 7.31 -14.08
CA GLU A 39 4.92 6.78 -14.57
C GLU A 39 4.94 5.28 -14.91
N PRO A 40 5.85 4.76 -15.76
CA PRO A 40 5.87 3.33 -16.06
C PRO A 40 6.14 2.45 -14.83
N ILE A 41 6.89 2.94 -13.85
CA ILE A 41 7.13 2.23 -12.58
C ILE A 41 5.82 2.14 -11.78
N VAL A 42 5.09 3.25 -11.68
CA VAL A 42 3.80 3.30 -10.97
C VAL A 42 2.75 2.42 -11.65
N LEU A 43 2.65 2.49 -12.98
CA LEU A 43 1.71 1.65 -13.75
C LEU A 43 2.05 0.17 -13.62
N SER A 44 3.34 -0.19 -13.64
CA SER A 44 3.79 -1.56 -13.37
C SER A 44 3.34 -2.03 -11.99
N ALA A 45 3.57 -1.23 -10.95
CA ALA A 45 3.19 -1.55 -9.58
C ALA A 45 1.67 -1.70 -9.41
N LEU A 46 0.88 -0.79 -10.01
CA LEU A 46 -0.59 -0.89 -10.03
C LEU A 46 -1.06 -2.16 -10.75
N ARG A 47 -0.41 -2.53 -11.86
CA ARG A 47 -0.75 -3.75 -12.61
C ARG A 47 -0.49 -5.03 -11.80
N LYS A 48 0.59 -5.07 -10.99
CA LYS A 48 0.85 -6.22 -10.09
C LYS A 48 -0.24 -6.41 -9.02
N LEU A 49 -1.04 -5.38 -8.76
CA LEU A 49 -2.19 -5.42 -7.85
C LEU A 49 -3.54 -5.47 -8.58
N ASP A 50 -3.56 -5.59 -9.92
CA ASP A 50 -4.77 -5.46 -10.74
C ASP A 50 -5.55 -4.15 -10.48
N LEU A 51 -4.82 -3.04 -10.37
CA LEU A 51 -5.37 -1.71 -10.07
C LEU A 51 -5.04 -0.66 -11.13
N GLU A 52 -4.56 -1.03 -12.32
CA GLU A 52 -4.18 -0.07 -13.36
C GLU A 52 -5.35 0.88 -13.74
N ARG A 53 -6.59 0.39 -13.70
CA ARG A 53 -7.82 1.16 -13.95
C ARG A 53 -8.02 2.38 -13.03
N ILE A 54 -7.36 2.43 -11.87
CA ILE A 54 -7.54 3.54 -10.90
C ILE A 54 -6.50 4.63 -11.06
N ALA A 55 -5.48 4.45 -11.91
CA ALA A 55 -4.33 5.35 -12.03
C ALA A 55 -4.72 6.83 -12.12
N TYR A 56 -5.77 7.13 -12.90
CA TYR A 56 -6.23 8.49 -13.16
C TYR A 56 -7.44 8.92 -12.32
N LYS A 57 -7.96 8.06 -11.42
CA LYS A 57 -9.01 8.41 -10.48
C LYS A 57 -8.47 9.34 -9.38
N ARG A 58 -9.32 10.22 -8.86
CA ARG A 58 -9.01 11.04 -7.68
C ARG A 58 -9.44 10.34 -6.41
N ASN A 59 -8.92 10.79 -5.28
CA ASN A 59 -9.20 10.19 -3.97
C ASN A 59 -10.71 10.03 -3.63
N PRO A 60 -11.61 10.97 -3.96
CA PRO A 60 -13.05 10.77 -3.72
C PRO A 60 -13.69 9.64 -4.53
N ASP A 61 -13.08 9.25 -5.65
CA ASP A 61 -13.59 8.24 -6.57
C ASP A 61 -13.07 6.82 -6.24
N LEU A 62 -12.26 6.70 -5.18
CA LEU A 62 -11.69 5.44 -4.71
C LEU A 62 -12.54 4.83 -3.61
N ASN A 63 -12.80 3.52 -3.72
CA ASN A 63 -13.26 2.74 -2.59
C ASN A 63 -12.14 2.56 -1.54
N ASN A 64 -12.44 1.88 -0.43
CA ASN A 64 -11.50 1.74 0.69
C ASN A 64 -10.27 0.90 0.32
N GLU A 65 -10.45 -0.16 -0.46
CA GLU A 65 -9.38 -1.05 -0.91
C GLU A 65 -8.47 -0.34 -1.93
N GLU A 66 -9.06 0.29 -2.94
CA GLU A 66 -8.34 1.08 -3.95
C GLU A 66 -7.50 2.17 -3.26
N ARG A 67 -8.08 2.85 -2.25
CA ARG A 67 -7.38 3.87 -1.45
C ARG A 67 -6.24 3.27 -0.64
N PHE A 68 -6.49 2.16 0.06
CA PHE A 68 -5.47 1.49 0.85
C PHE A 68 -4.27 1.07 0.00
N PHE A 69 -4.51 0.43 -1.16
CA PHE A 69 -3.41 -0.03 -2.01
C PHE A 69 -2.69 1.12 -2.72
N ALA A 70 -3.38 2.21 -3.05
CA ALA A 70 -2.72 3.42 -3.51
C ALA A 70 -1.79 4.00 -2.44
N MET A 71 -2.21 4.01 -1.16
CA MET A 71 -1.36 4.42 -0.03
C MET A 71 -0.18 3.47 0.18
N LEU A 72 -0.40 2.17 0.07
CA LEU A 72 0.64 1.14 0.14
C LEU A 72 1.68 1.32 -0.95
N LEU A 73 1.26 1.44 -2.21
CA LEU A 73 2.17 1.68 -3.33
C LEU A 73 2.95 2.97 -3.16
N ARG A 74 2.32 4.05 -2.68
CA ARG A 74 3.01 5.31 -2.37
C ARG A 74 4.10 5.09 -1.32
N ALA A 75 3.81 4.39 -0.23
CA ALA A 75 4.79 4.08 0.81
C ALA A 75 5.95 3.23 0.25
N SER A 76 5.64 2.23 -0.58
CA SER A 76 6.64 1.36 -1.22
C SER A 76 7.54 2.09 -2.23
N MET A 77 7.17 3.27 -2.73
CA MET A 77 8.05 4.04 -3.63
C MET A 77 9.23 4.71 -2.91
N VAL A 78 9.22 4.76 -1.57
CA VAL A 78 10.34 5.29 -0.78
C VAL A 78 11.56 4.40 -0.96
N GLN A 79 12.72 4.98 -1.25
CA GLN A 79 13.95 4.22 -1.41
C GLN A 79 14.32 3.48 -0.11
N ASN A 80 14.53 2.16 -0.21
CA ASN A 80 14.76 1.26 0.94
C ASN A 80 13.63 1.34 2.00
N ALA A 81 12.37 1.37 1.54
CA ALA A 81 11.20 1.47 2.40
C ALA A 81 11.13 0.35 3.44
N LEU A 82 11.00 0.77 4.70
CA LEU A 82 10.42 -0.02 5.78
C LEU A 82 8.94 0.35 5.85
N VAL A 83 8.09 -0.44 5.19
CA VAL A 83 6.65 -0.19 5.15
C VAL A 83 6.06 -0.50 6.53
N ILE A 84 5.28 0.44 7.07
CA ILE A 84 4.61 0.29 8.37
C ILE A 84 3.12 0.46 8.13
N ILE A 85 2.37 -0.63 8.18
CA ILE A 85 0.91 -0.60 8.03
C ILE A 85 0.31 -0.49 9.43
N ASP A 86 -0.34 0.64 9.72
CA ASP A 86 -0.97 0.91 11.00
C ASP A 86 -2.49 0.73 10.88
N ARG A 87 -3.01 -0.25 11.61
CA ARG A 87 -4.44 -0.59 11.75
C ARG A 87 -5.13 -0.69 10.39
N PRO A 88 -4.73 -1.63 9.51
CA PRO A 88 -5.27 -1.74 8.14
C PRO A 88 -6.80 -1.82 8.10
N PHE A 89 -7.42 -2.47 9.09
CA PHE A 89 -8.88 -2.58 9.18
C PHE A 89 -9.59 -1.26 9.51
N LYS A 90 -8.89 -0.21 9.94
CA LYS A 90 -9.47 1.15 9.98
C LYS A 90 -9.62 1.76 8.60
N ILE A 91 -8.77 1.37 7.65
CA ILE A 91 -8.80 1.85 6.27
C ILE A 91 -9.77 0.98 5.46
N ILE A 92 -9.71 -0.35 5.63
CA ILE A 92 -10.59 -1.32 4.97
C ILE A 92 -11.47 -2.06 6.02
N PRO A 93 -12.55 -1.43 6.52
CA PRO A 93 -13.33 -1.97 7.65
C PRO A 93 -14.09 -3.28 7.35
N HIS A 94 -14.45 -3.52 6.09
CA HIS A 94 -15.20 -4.72 5.69
C HIS A 94 -14.31 -5.95 5.44
N LEU A 95 -12.98 -5.79 5.51
CA LEU A 95 -12.05 -6.89 5.26
C LEU A 95 -12.19 -7.96 6.35
N GLN A 96 -12.42 -9.20 5.93
CA GLN A 96 -12.71 -10.33 6.81
C GLN A 96 -11.44 -10.87 7.48
N ASN A 97 -10.34 -10.96 6.72
CA ASN A 97 -9.04 -11.42 7.20
C ASN A 97 -7.89 -10.67 6.50
N ILE A 98 -6.66 -10.84 6.98
CA ILE A 98 -5.50 -10.11 6.47
C ILE A 98 -4.97 -10.62 5.11
N ASP A 99 -5.45 -11.77 4.63
CA ASP A 99 -4.86 -12.51 3.50
C ASP A 99 -4.74 -11.65 2.24
N TYR A 100 -5.77 -10.86 1.97
CA TYR A 100 -5.79 -9.99 0.80
C TYR A 100 -4.64 -8.96 0.82
N ILE A 101 -4.28 -8.45 2.00
CA ILE A 101 -3.14 -7.53 2.18
C ILE A 101 -1.82 -8.29 2.04
N PHE A 102 -1.71 -9.51 2.59
CA PHE A 102 -0.50 -10.31 2.43
C PHE A 102 -0.23 -10.72 0.99
N GLN A 103 -1.25 -11.09 0.22
CA GLN A 103 -1.08 -11.38 -1.20
C GLN A 103 -0.64 -10.15 -1.99
N ALA A 104 -1.23 -8.99 -1.69
CA ALA A 104 -0.80 -7.74 -2.31
C ALA A 104 0.67 -7.42 -1.98
N LEU A 105 1.08 -7.54 -0.72
CA LEU A 105 2.47 -7.34 -0.28
C LEU A 105 3.44 -8.25 -1.02
N LYS A 106 3.11 -9.54 -1.15
CA LYS A 106 3.90 -10.50 -1.93
C LYS A 106 4.04 -10.07 -3.39
N ASN A 107 2.98 -9.58 -4.02
CA ASN A 107 3.02 -9.16 -5.42
C ASN A 107 3.91 -7.92 -5.66
N ILE A 108 4.20 -7.13 -4.63
CA ILE A 108 5.01 -5.90 -4.73
C ILE A 108 6.29 -5.96 -3.88
N GLU A 109 6.74 -7.17 -3.51
CA GLU A 109 7.88 -7.38 -2.61
C GLU A 109 9.20 -6.81 -3.15
N ASP A 110 9.29 -6.57 -4.47
CA ASP A 110 10.43 -5.94 -5.12
C ASP A 110 10.51 -4.41 -4.91
N PHE A 111 9.46 -3.78 -4.39
CA PHE A 111 9.42 -2.33 -4.18
C PHE A 111 9.86 -1.88 -2.79
N TYR A 112 9.86 -2.76 -1.78
CA TYR A 112 10.18 -2.39 -0.40
C TYR A 112 11.14 -3.38 0.24
N LEU A 113 11.80 -2.99 1.33
CA LEU A 113 12.80 -3.84 2.00
C LEU A 113 12.19 -4.79 3.03
N SER A 114 11.21 -4.29 3.80
CA SER A 114 10.47 -5.06 4.79
C SER A 114 9.16 -4.36 5.13
N CYS A 115 8.17 -5.12 5.61
CA CYS A 115 6.87 -4.62 6.00
C CYS A 115 6.53 -5.09 7.41
N HIS A 116 6.03 -4.18 8.25
CA HIS A 116 5.47 -4.48 9.56
C HIS A 116 4.03 -4.01 9.64
N ILE A 117 3.17 -4.84 10.21
CA ILE A 117 1.76 -4.50 10.43
C ILE A 117 1.52 -4.39 11.93
N TYR A 118 0.95 -3.27 12.36
CA TYR A 118 0.56 -3.02 13.74
C TYR A 118 -0.95 -2.85 13.80
N ASP A 119 -1.59 -3.52 14.74
CA ASP A 119 -3.02 -3.38 14.99
C ASP A 119 -3.32 -3.62 16.47
N TYR A 120 -4.58 -3.48 16.87
CA TYR A 120 -5.03 -3.81 18.21
C TYR A 120 -5.04 -5.32 18.44
N GLU A 121 -4.76 -5.73 19.67
CA GLU A 121 -4.76 -7.15 20.07
C GLU A 121 -6.09 -7.84 19.75
N TRP A 122 -7.23 -7.15 19.87
CA TRP A 122 -8.54 -7.74 19.56
C TRP A 122 -8.73 -8.07 18.08
N MET A 123 -7.86 -7.59 17.18
CA MET A 123 -7.91 -7.90 15.74
C MET A 123 -7.19 -9.22 15.42
N ARG A 124 -6.54 -9.85 16.40
CA ARG A 124 -5.71 -11.04 16.26
C ARG A 124 -6.37 -12.18 15.46
N GLU A 125 -7.65 -12.45 15.67
CA GLU A 125 -8.38 -13.49 14.94
C GLU A 125 -8.35 -13.27 13.41
N LYS A 126 -8.38 -12.01 12.96
CA LYS A 126 -8.29 -11.67 11.53
C LYS A 126 -6.90 -11.91 10.93
N TYR A 127 -5.86 -12.03 11.76
CA TYR A 127 -4.50 -12.37 11.37
C TYR A 127 -4.20 -13.87 11.49
N GLU A 128 -4.83 -14.55 12.44
CA GLU A 128 -4.59 -15.98 12.73
C GLU A 128 -5.44 -16.94 11.89
N ALA A 129 -6.38 -16.45 11.09
CA ALA A 129 -7.20 -17.24 10.16
C ALA A 129 -6.38 -18.13 9.18
N LEU A 130 -5.06 -17.91 9.08
CA LEU A 130 -4.10 -18.72 8.31
C LEU A 130 -3.39 -19.83 9.11
N SER A 131 -3.51 -19.88 10.44
CA SER A 131 -2.86 -20.92 11.27
C SER A 131 -3.66 -22.23 11.37
N GLY A 132 -4.65 -22.41 10.48
CA GLY A 132 -5.49 -23.61 10.35
C GLY A 132 -4.80 -24.83 9.75
N GLU A 133 -3.46 -24.84 9.61
CA GLU A 133 -2.73 -26.11 9.57
C GLU A 133 -2.75 -26.71 10.99
N LYS A 134 -3.58 -27.74 11.14
CA LYS A 134 -3.74 -28.55 12.34
C LYS A 134 -2.39 -28.76 13.03
N ARG A 135 -2.23 -28.17 14.22
CA ARG A 135 -1.36 -28.73 15.25
C ARG A 135 -2.00 -30.03 15.72
N ASN A 136 -1.71 -31.12 15.02
CA ASN A 136 -1.82 -32.49 15.54
C ASN A 136 -0.45 -32.95 16.00
#